data_AF-A0A6A5YTR0-F1
#
_entry.id   AF-A0A6A5YTR0-F1
#
_cell.length_a   1.000
_cell.length_b   1.000
_cell.length_c   1.000
_cell.angle_alpha   90.00
_cell.angle_beta   90.00
_cell.angle_gamma   90.00
#
_symmetry.space_group_name_H-M   'P 1'
#
loop_
_entity.id
_entity.type
_entity.pdbx_description
1 polymer ?
#
loop_
_entity_poly.entity_id
_entity_poly.type
_entity_poly.pdbx_seq_one_letter_code
_entity_poly.pdbx_strand_id
1 'polypeptide(L)'
;MASSKTAVDTNSAHNQLQSPLFGKLPAEIRNEIFELALQEYEDPERPYEKDTYYTRPGFTGRKRIDVALMQTCKLAYAEARMVPFKSLELSFYLGNSSRVPGEYRRNGPPRRGAGSDCHEALGNEHLSMEQWSAIKHVHIFPQLYAFNGASIASRFGNRKDFKPSVVTITIRYADWWYWENNRKLELMNLRTHTITWPDSVEKIVMEFETREGKRKELEHIIKEIMDDPAGWQYSRENTGPLCIDRDEGVKEWNWDGPTTFGGTTSYPHHGDKDSMAYVVKALTWKPAPVEEDDDDN
;
A
#
# COMPACT_ATOMS: atom_id res chain seq x y z
N MET A 1 2.21 -21.91 -26.15
CA MET A 1 3.12 -21.12 -27.01
C MET A 1 3.39 -19.81 -26.29
N ALA A 2 4.57 -19.65 -25.70
CA ALA A 2 4.97 -18.40 -25.06
C ALA A 2 5.26 -17.38 -26.17
N SER A 3 4.40 -16.37 -26.32
CA SER A 3 4.68 -15.24 -27.19
C SER A 3 5.93 -14.55 -26.67
N SER A 4 7.02 -14.61 -27.42
CA SER A 4 8.21 -13.80 -27.18
C SER A 4 7.77 -12.33 -27.17
N LYS A 5 7.79 -11.69 -25.99
CA LYS A 5 7.56 -10.24 -25.88
C LYS A 5 8.73 -9.56 -26.56
N THR A 6 8.53 -9.10 -27.79
CA THR A 6 9.52 -8.30 -28.50
C THR A 6 9.64 -6.97 -27.76
N ALA A 7 10.81 -6.71 -27.16
CA ALA A 7 11.08 -5.43 -26.53
C ALA A 7 10.99 -4.31 -27.58
N VAL A 8 10.39 -3.17 -27.23
CA VAL A 8 10.30 -2.02 -28.13
C VAL A 8 11.73 -1.49 -28.36
N ASP A 9 12.21 -1.56 -29.59
CA ASP A 9 13.48 -0.92 -29.96
C ASP A 9 13.32 0.61 -29.95
N THR A 10 13.90 1.23 -28.93
CA THR A 10 13.92 2.68 -28.71
C THR A 10 15.04 3.38 -29.49
N ASN A 11 16.04 2.66 -30.01
CA ASN A 11 17.18 3.25 -30.70
C ASN A 11 16.83 3.74 -32.11
N SER A 12 15.71 3.26 -32.67
CA SER A 12 15.15 3.69 -33.95
C SER A 12 14.00 4.70 -33.80
N ALA A 13 13.88 5.38 -32.65
CA ALA A 13 12.81 6.36 -32.42
C ALA A 13 12.99 7.62 -33.28
N HIS A 14 11.94 8.00 -34.01
CA HIS A 14 11.90 9.29 -34.72
C HIS A 14 11.76 10.44 -33.72
N ASN A 15 12.54 11.52 -33.87
CA ASN A 15 12.66 12.62 -32.88
C ASN A 15 11.37 13.44 -32.65
N GLN A 16 10.35 13.26 -33.47
CA GLN A 16 9.03 13.91 -33.35
C GLN A 16 9.08 15.45 -33.25
N LEU A 17 10.04 16.13 -33.89
CA LEU A 17 10.20 17.58 -33.81
C LEU A 17 8.99 18.39 -34.31
N GLN A 18 8.10 17.76 -35.09
CA GLN A 18 6.82 18.35 -35.51
C GLN A 18 5.76 18.39 -34.39
N SER A 19 5.93 17.61 -33.33
CA SER A 19 5.07 17.64 -32.15
C SER A 19 5.48 18.79 -31.23
N PRO A 20 4.57 19.65 -30.74
CA PRO A 20 4.90 20.66 -29.75
C PRO A 20 5.54 20.08 -28.48
N LEU A 21 5.15 18.86 -28.09
CA LEU A 21 5.69 18.16 -26.94
C LEU A 21 7.21 18.00 -27.06
N PHE A 22 7.72 17.57 -28.23
CA PHE A 22 9.16 17.29 -28.43
C PHE A 22 9.93 18.41 -29.13
N GLY A 23 9.27 19.21 -29.96
CA GLY A 23 9.89 20.30 -30.72
C GLY A 23 9.95 21.64 -30.00
N LYS A 24 9.17 21.83 -28.92
CA LYS A 24 9.11 23.10 -28.17
C LYS A 24 9.43 22.95 -26.69
N LEU A 25 9.00 21.86 -26.06
CA LEU A 25 9.18 21.71 -24.61
C LEU A 25 10.52 21.06 -24.29
N PRO A 26 11.27 21.58 -23.31
CA PRO A 26 12.48 20.94 -22.83
C PRO A 26 12.16 19.66 -22.04
N ALA A 27 13.16 18.82 -21.81
CA ALA A 27 12.96 17.48 -21.25
C ALA A 27 12.36 17.51 -19.84
N GLU A 28 12.72 18.51 -19.05
CA GLU A 28 12.24 18.73 -17.69
C GLU A 28 10.72 18.91 -17.66
N ILE A 29 10.20 19.78 -18.54
CA ILE A 29 8.75 20.02 -18.64
C ILE A 29 8.03 18.79 -19.20
N ARG A 30 8.66 18.06 -20.12
CA ARG A 30 8.07 16.78 -20.60
C ARG A 30 7.97 15.76 -19.46
N ASN A 31 8.97 15.67 -18.59
CA ASN A 31 8.95 14.77 -17.44
C ASN A 31 7.79 15.12 -16.49
N GLU A 32 7.60 16.40 -16.17
CA GLU A 32 6.44 16.83 -15.35
C GLU A 32 5.11 16.47 -16.01
N ILE A 33 4.97 16.69 -17.33
CA ILE A 33 3.78 16.28 -18.09
C ILE A 33 3.58 14.77 -18.00
N PHE A 34 4.63 13.97 -18.16
CA PHE A 34 4.55 12.51 -18.05
C PHE A 34 4.20 12.06 -16.64
N GLU A 35 4.77 12.68 -15.61
CA GLU A 35 4.46 12.37 -14.21
C GLU A 35 2.99 12.61 -13.89
N LEU A 36 2.43 13.74 -14.33
CA LEU A 36 1.02 14.06 -14.13
C LEU A 36 0.10 13.16 -14.97
N ALA A 37 0.42 12.96 -16.26
CA ALA A 37 -0.42 12.20 -17.17
C ALA A 37 -0.42 10.68 -16.88
N LEU A 38 0.66 10.18 -16.26
CA LEU A 38 0.84 8.76 -15.95
C LEU A 38 0.70 8.46 -14.46
N GLN A 39 0.19 9.42 -13.68
CA GLN A 39 -0.13 9.21 -12.28
C GLN A 39 -1.28 8.19 -12.15
N GLU A 40 -1.19 7.33 -11.14
CA GLU A 40 -2.28 6.45 -10.76
C GLU A 40 -3.44 7.24 -10.15
N TYR A 41 -4.67 6.94 -10.56
CA TYR A 41 -5.89 7.54 -10.03
C TYR A 41 -7.01 6.51 -9.87
N GLU A 42 -8.04 6.84 -9.09
CA GLU A 42 -9.25 6.02 -8.94
C GLU A 42 -10.15 6.18 -10.16
N ASP A 43 -10.43 5.07 -10.85
CA ASP A 43 -11.26 5.04 -12.07
C ASP A 43 -12.72 5.44 -11.73
N PRO A 44 -13.18 6.64 -12.16
CA PRO A 44 -14.51 7.12 -11.82
C PRO A 44 -15.62 6.31 -12.49
N GLU A 45 -15.31 5.54 -13.54
CA GLU A 45 -16.27 4.67 -14.22
C GLU A 45 -16.44 3.31 -13.52
N ARG A 46 -15.56 3.00 -12.54
CA ARG A 46 -15.53 1.71 -11.83
C ARG A 46 -15.37 1.90 -10.32
N PRO A 47 -16.30 2.64 -9.68
CA PRO A 47 -16.30 2.74 -8.23
C PRO A 47 -16.61 1.38 -7.60
N TYR A 48 -16.08 1.15 -6.41
CA TYR A 48 -16.50 0.05 -5.57
C TYR A 48 -17.81 0.41 -4.87
N GLU A 49 -18.63 -0.60 -4.60
CA GLU A 49 -19.81 -0.42 -3.75
C GLU A 49 -19.39 0.05 -2.36
N LYS A 50 -20.18 0.94 -1.75
CA LYS A 50 -19.84 1.56 -0.45
C LYS A 50 -19.69 0.52 0.67
N ASP A 51 -20.43 -0.56 0.61
CA ASP A 51 -20.57 -1.57 1.64
C ASP A 51 -19.63 -2.78 1.46
N THR A 52 -18.63 -2.67 0.58
CA THR A 52 -17.57 -3.68 0.55
C THR A 52 -16.64 -3.52 1.76
N TYR A 53 -15.90 -4.59 2.08
CA TYR A 53 -14.89 -4.55 3.15
C TYR A 53 -13.66 -3.68 2.82
N TYR A 54 -13.47 -3.31 1.55
CA TYR A 54 -12.26 -2.64 1.07
C TYR A 54 -12.50 -1.20 0.59
N THR A 55 -13.75 -0.77 0.49
CA THR A 55 -14.07 0.62 0.14
C THR A 55 -13.75 1.53 1.31
N ARG A 56 -12.82 2.47 1.10
CA ARG A 56 -12.45 3.53 2.05
C ARG A 56 -11.85 4.73 1.31
N PRO A 57 -11.66 5.90 1.95
CA PRO A 57 -10.98 7.02 1.32
C PRO A 57 -9.60 6.64 0.77
N GLY A 58 -9.34 7.02 -0.48
CA GLY A 58 -8.15 6.63 -1.25
C GLY A 58 -8.18 5.22 -1.87
N PHE A 59 -9.24 4.45 -1.58
CA PHE A 59 -9.52 3.12 -2.15
C PHE A 59 -11.03 2.98 -2.42
N THR A 60 -11.61 3.94 -3.12
CA THR A 60 -13.04 4.01 -3.44
C THR A 60 -13.40 3.32 -4.75
N GLY A 61 -12.41 2.96 -5.56
CA GLY A 61 -12.60 2.29 -6.84
C GLY A 61 -11.34 1.62 -7.35
N ARG A 62 -11.45 1.05 -8.55
CA ARG A 62 -10.32 0.43 -9.22
C ARG A 62 -9.28 1.50 -9.56
N LYS A 63 -8.01 1.25 -9.24
CA LYS A 63 -6.93 2.15 -9.63
C LYS A 63 -6.52 1.93 -11.11
N ARG A 64 -6.18 3.02 -11.79
CA ARG A 64 -5.83 3.05 -13.22
C ARG A 64 -4.72 4.05 -13.50
N ILE A 65 -3.92 3.73 -14.53
CA ILE A 65 -2.94 4.62 -15.14
C ILE A 65 -3.26 4.71 -16.64
N ASP A 66 -3.35 5.92 -17.19
CA ASP A 66 -3.64 6.12 -18.60
C ASP A 66 -2.39 6.08 -19.46
N VAL A 67 -2.13 4.90 -20.04
CA VAL A 67 -0.93 4.64 -20.85
C VAL A 67 -1.03 5.11 -22.30
N ALA A 68 -2.14 5.74 -22.70
CA ALA A 68 -2.39 6.15 -24.08
C ALA A 68 -1.29 7.09 -24.61
N LEU A 69 -0.78 8.00 -23.77
CA LEU A 69 0.32 8.89 -24.12
C LEU A 69 1.60 8.11 -24.50
N MET A 70 1.95 7.08 -23.73
CA MET A 70 3.10 6.22 -24.04
C MET A 70 2.91 5.41 -25.32
N GLN A 71 1.67 5.13 -25.72
CA GLN A 71 1.34 4.38 -26.92
C GLN A 71 1.37 5.24 -28.20
N THR A 72 1.50 6.57 -28.08
CA THR A 72 1.49 7.47 -29.24
C THR A 72 2.72 7.31 -30.15
N CYS A 73 3.91 7.17 -29.58
CA CYS A 73 5.15 7.01 -30.33
C CYS A 73 6.27 6.39 -29.48
N LYS A 74 7.30 5.86 -30.16
CA LYS A 74 8.47 5.25 -29.51
C LYS A 74 9.23 6.21 -28.59
N LEU A 75 9.28 7.50 -28.93
CA LEU A 75 10.02 8.49 -28.14
C LEU A 75 9.31 8.77 -26.80
N ALA A 76 7.98 8.96 -26.84
CA ALA A 76 7.16 9.07 -25.63
C ALA A 76 7.28 7.81 -24.75
N TYR A 77 7.22 6.63 -25.36
CA TYR A 77 7.46 5.38 -24.64
C TYR A 77 8.87 5.35 -24.02
N ALA A 78 9.91 5.71 -24.78
CA ALA A 78 11.28 5.66 -24.30
C ALA A 78 11.53 6.59 -23.09
N GLU A 79 11.02 7.82 -23.14
CA GLU A 79 11.16 8.79 -22.04
C GLU A 79 10.31 8.41 -20.82
N ALA A 80 9.10 7.87 -21.04
CA ALA A 80 8.11 7.75 -19.97
C ALA A 80 7.87 6.33 -19.42
N ARG A 81 8.40 5.26 -20.05
CA ARG A 81 8.08 3.85 -19.69
C ARG A 81 8.28 3.49 -18.21
N MET A 82 9.15 4.20 -17.50
CA MET A 82 9.43 3.96 -16.07
C MET A 82 8.65 4.88 -15.13
N VAL A 83 8.08 5.97 -15.63
CA VAL A 83 7.36 6.97 -14.83
C VAL A 83 6.21 6.34 -14.02
N PRO A 84 5.33 5.50 -14.60
CA PRO A 84 4.22 4.88 -13.86
C PRO A 84 4.68 4.16 -12.60
N PHE A 85 5.85 3.52 -12.61
CA PHE A 85 6.32 2.67 -11.52
C PHE A 85 6.96 3.46 -10.38
N LYS A 86 7.45 4.68 -10.65
CA LYS A 86 8.09 5.53 -9.63
C LYS A 86 7.07 6.08 -8.62
N SER A 87 5.86 6.37 -9.08
CA SER A 87 4.76 6.92 -8.29
C SER A 87 3.69 5.88 -7.94
N LEU A 88 3.86 4.62 -8.36
CA LEU A 88 2.91 3.55 -8.08
C LEU A 88 2.87 3.21 -6.59
N GLU A 89 1.66 3.20 -6.03
CA GLU A 89 1.42 2.61 -4.71
C GLU A 89 0.95 1.16 -4.86
N LEU A 90 1.83 0.21 -4.57
CA LEU A 90 1.51 -1.19 -4.75
C LEU A 90 0.75 -1.75 -3.55
N SER A 91 -0.49 -2.18 -3.76
CA SER A 91 -1.32 -2.71 -2.68
C SER A 91 -1.25 -4.23 -2.53
N PHE A 92 -1.18 -4.71 -1.28
CA PHE A 92 -1.32 -6.11 -0.90
C PHE A 92 -2.43 -6.27 0.13
N TYR A 93 -3.29 -7.28 -0.04
CA TYR A 93 -4.31 -7.62 0.92
C TYR A 93 -3.97 -8.94 1.60
N LEU A 94 -3.90 -8.95 2.93
CA LEU A 94 -3.62 -10.15 3.71
C LEU A 94 -4.90 -10.62 4.42
N GLY A 95 -5.33 -11.85 4.16
CA GLY A 95 -6.51 -12.47 4.74
C GLY A 95 -7.43 -13.12 3.72
N ASN A 96 -8.71 -13.14 4.07
CA ASN A 96 -9.80 -13.76 3.34
C ASN A 96 -10.08 -13.03 2.02
N SER A 97 -10.14 -13.77 0.92
CA SER A 97 -10.38 -13.25 -0.43
C SER A 97 -11.70 -12.49 -0.60
N SER A 98 -12.72 -12.74 0.23
CA SER A 98 -13.97 -11.99 0.21
C SER A 98 -13.80 -10.51 0.61
N ARG A 99 -12.71 -10.16 1.30
CA ARG A 99 -12.42 -8.80 1.79
C ARG A 99 -11.43 -8.03 0.91
N VAL A 100 -11.28 -8.52 -0.31
CA VAL A 100 -10.30 -8.08 -1.31
C VAL A 100 -11.04 -7.65 -2.57
N PRO A 101 -10.65 -6.57 -3.25
CA PRO A 101 -11.24 -6.21 -4.54
C PRO A 101 -11.07 -7.31 -5.59
N GLY A 102 -12.03 -7.43 -6.51
CA GLY A 102 -12.11 -8.55 -7.45
C GLY A 102 -10.86 -8.73 -8.32
N GLU A 103 -10.19 -7.64 -8.69
CA GLU A 103 -8.97 -7.59 -9.51
C GLU A 103 -7.69 -8.05 -8.79
N TYR A 104 -7.74 -8.18 -7.46
CA TYR A 104 -6.65 -8.76 -6.65
C TYR A 104 -6.90 -10.24 -6.33
N ARG A 105 -8.14 -10.73 -6.52
CA ARG A 105 -8.48 -12.13 -6.29
C ARG A 105 -7.87 -12.99 -7.40
N ARG A 106 -6.97 -13.90 -7.04
CA ARG A 106 -6.53 -14.94 -7.98
C ARG A 106 -7.67 -15.92 -8.25
N ASN A 107 -8.08 -16.03 -9.51
CA ASN A 107 -8.92 -17.12 -9.97
C ASN A 107 -8.04 -18.37 -10.21
N GLY A 108 -8.18 -19.40 -9.37
CA GLY A 108 -7.47 -20.68 -9.55
C GLY A 108 -7.08 -21.36 -8.22
N PRO A 109 -6.67 -22.64 -8.25
CA PRO A 109 -6.22 -23.34 -7.05
C PRO A 109 -5.00 -22.61 -6.44
N PRO A 110 -4.89 -22.52 -5.11
CA PRO A 110 -3.76 -21.89 -4.46
C PRO A 110 -2.45 -22.51 -4.97
N ARG A 111 -1.49 -21.67 -5.41
CA ARG A 111 -0.15 -22.15 -5.75
C ARG A 111 0.43 -22.81 -4.49
N ARG A 112 0.91 -24.06 -4.58
CA ARG A 112 1.58 -24.73 -3.46
C ARG A 112 2.67 -23.81 -2.91
N GLY A 113 2.57 -23.43 -1.64
CA GLY A 113 3.53 -22.54 -0.95
C GLY A 113 3.20 -21.04 -0.97
N ALA A 114 2.20 -20.58 -1.73
CA ALA A 114 1.63 -19.25 -1.50
C ALA A 114 0.63 -19.40 -0.36
N GLY A 115 0.93 -18.82 0.81
CA GLY A 115 -0.05 -18.72 1.89
C GLY A 115 -1.38 -18.22 1.30
N SER A 116 -2.47 -18.94 1.53
CA SER A 116 -3.78 -18.72 0.87
C SER A 116 -4.40 -17.35 1.13
N ASP A 117 -3.72 -16.54 1.94
CA ASP A 117 -4.22 -15.35 2.57
C ASP A 117 -3.43 -14.11 2.13
N CYS A 118 -2.80 -14.11 0.94
CA CYS A 118 -2.12 -12.94 0.41
C CYS A 118 -2.49 -12.70 -1.06
N HIS A 119 -3.08 -11.53 -1.32
CA HIS A 119 -3.67 -11.15 -2.61
C HIS A 119 -2.99 -9.90 -3.15
N GLU A 120 -2.68 -9.93 -4.44
CA GLU A 120 -2.00 -8.86 -5.18
C GLU A 120 -2.67 -8.73 -6.56
N ALA A 121 -2.58 -7.55 -7.18
CA ALA A 121 -3.17 -7.32 -8.49
C ALA A 121 -2.58 -8.30 -9.52
N LEU A 122 -3.43 -8.91 -10.35
CA LEU A 122 -3.00 -9.91 -11.33
C LEU A 122 -1.89 -9.41 -12.27
N GLY A 123 -1.91 -8.12 -12.63
CA GLY A 123 -0.90 -7.51 -13.48
C GLY A 123 0.52 -7.53 -12.90
N ASN A 124 0.67 -7.66 -11.58
CA ASN A 124 1.97 -7.63 -10.91
C ASN A 124 2.88 -8.78 -11.36
N GLU A 125 2.32 -9.92 -11.78
CA GLU A 125 3.10 -11.07 -12.24
C GLU A 125 3.85 -10.80 -13.56
N HIS A 126 3.52 -9.71 -14.26
CA HIS A 126 4.12 -9.34 -15.53
C HIS A 126 5.18 -8.23 -15.43
N LEU A 127 5.44 -7.72 -14.22
CA LEU A 127 6.43 -6.68 -14.00
C LEU A 127 7.86 -7.23 -14.17
N SER A 128 8.70 -6.47 -14.87
CA SER A 128 10.13 -6.77 -15.01
C SER A 128 10.89 -6.44 -13.72
N MET A 129 12.13 -6.94 -13.60
CA MET A 129 13.01 -6.61 -12.47
C MET A 129 13.23 -5.10 -12.34
N GLU A 130 13.47 -4.40 -13.47
CA GLU A 130 13.64 -2.94 -13.51
C GLU A 130 12.39 -2.21 -12.98
N GLN A 131 11.20 -2.68 -13.34
CA GLN A 131 9.92 -2.11 -12.88
C GLN A 131 9.71 -2.35 -11.39
N TRP A 132 10.01 -3.55 -10.89
CA TRP A 132 9.97 -3.86 -9.47
C TRP A 132 10.89 -2.95 -8.64
N SER A 133 12.10 -2.67 -9.13
CA SER A 133 13.05 -1.80 -8.43
C SER A 133 12.63 -0.33 -8.38
N ALA A 134 11.80 0.11 -9.33
CA ALA A 134 11.31 1.49 -9.40
C ALA A 134 10.18 1.76 -8.37
N ILE A 135 9.45 0.74 -7.94
CA ILE A 135 8.33 0.87 -7.00
C ILE A 135 8.87 1.17 -5.59
N LYS A 136 8.48 2.33 -5.04
CA LYS A 136 8.96 2.79 -3.72
C LYS A 136 7.92 2.74 -2.61
N HIS A 137 6.63 2.71 -2.95
CA HIS A 137 5.55 2.74 -1.98
C HIS A 137 4.71 1.46 -2.05
N VAL A 138 4.54 0.83 -0.89
CA VAL A 138 3.69 -0.34 -0.69
C VAL A 138 2.59 0.00 0.31
N HIS A 139 1.37 -0.47 0.03
CA HIS A 139 0.26 -0.39 0.96
C HIS A 139 -0.25 -1.80 1.31
N ILE A 140 -0.27 -2.14 2.59
CA ILE A 140 -0.71 -3.45 3.08
C ILE A 140 -2.02 -3.28 3.84
N PHE A 141 -3.01 -4.09 3.49
CA PHE A 141 -4.29 -4.21 4.20
C PHE A 141 -4.39 -5.57 4.86
N PRO A 142 -4.00 -5.70 6.13
CA PRO A 142 -4.04 -6.99 6.79
C PRO A 142 -5.26 -7.18 7.69
N GLN A 143 -5.92 -8.32 7.53
CA GLN A 143 -6.61 -8.95 8.65
C GLN A 143 -5.58 -9.38 9.70
N LEU A 144 -5.83 -9.06 10.97
CA LEU A 144 -4.84 -9.28 12.04
C LEU A 144 -4.42 -10.75 12.21
N TYR A 145 -5.25 -11.72 11.80
CA TYR A 145 -4.88 -13.13 11.82
C TYR A 145 -3.84 -13.52 10.76
N ALA A 146 -3.84 -12.81 9.63
CA ALA A 146 -2.95 -13.05 8.50
C ALA A 146 -1.67 -12.20 8.57
N PHE A 147 -1.62 -11.22 9.47
CA PHE A 147 -0.46 -10.36 9.63
C PHE A 147 0.64 -11.05 10.47
N ASN A 148 1.65 -11.58 9.79
CA ASN A 148 2.78 -12.24 10.44
C ASN A 148 4.05 -12.15 9.57
N GLY A 149 5.20 -12.41 10.20
CA GLY A 149 6.51 -12.39 9.54
C GLY A 149 6.59 -13.26 8.29
N ALA A 150 6.00 -14.46 8.29
CA ALA A 150 6.02 -15.34 7.12
C ALA A 150 5.29 -14.73 5.91
N SER A 151 4.15 -14.07 6.14
CA SER A 151 3.37 -13.41 5.09
C SER A 151 4.15 -12.26 4.47
N ILE A 152 4.81 -11.44 5.30
CA ILE A 152 5.69 -10.34 4.88
C ILE A 152 6.92 -10.87 4.13
N ALA A 153 7.66 -11.81 4.72
CA ALA A 153 8.84 -12.42 4.12
C ALA A 153 8.54 -13.07 2.76
N SER A 154 7.36 -13.68 2.58
CA SER A 154 6.96 -14.26 1.30
C SER A 154 6.81 -13.23 0.17
N ARG A 155 6.62 -11.94 0.48
CA ARG A 155 6.46 -10.87 -0.51
C ARG A 155 7.77 -10.15 -0.82
N PHE A 156 8.51 -9.79 0.22
CA PHE A 156 9.75 -9.04 0.07
C PHE A 156 10.95 -9.97 -0.17
N GLY A 157 11.11 -11.03 0.63
CA GLY A 157 12.25 -11.95 0.54
C GLY A 157 12.32 -12.75 -0.77
N ASN A 158 11.19 -12.99 -1.43
CA ASN A 158 11.16 -13.71 -2.72
C ASN A 158 11.49 -12.81 -3.93
N ARG A 159 11.65 -11.50 -3.75
CA ARG A 159 11.83 -10.52 -4.83
C ARG A 159 13.03 -9.63 -4.53
N LYS A 160 14.25 -10.11 -4.81
CA LYS A 160 15.50 -9.41 -4.48
C LYS A 160 15.61 -7.97 -5.00
N ASP A 161 14.97 -7.70 -6.15
CA ASP A 161 14.99 -6.39 -6.79
C ASP A 161 13.87 -5.46 -6.32
N PHE A 162 12.94 -5.96 -5.50
CA PHE A 162 11.84 -5.17 -4.94
C PHE A 162 12.28 -4.50 -3.63
N LYS A 163 12.62 -3.21 -3.74
CA LYS A 163 13.22 -2.39 -2.67
C LYS A 163 12.38 -1.15 -2.38
N PRO A 164 11.21 -1.30 -1.75
CA PRO A 164 10.39 -0.16 -1.35
C PRO A 164 11.05 0.60 -0.21
N SER A 165 10.82 1.92 -0.18
CA SER A 165 11.25 2.79 0.91
C SER A 165 10.13 3.18 1.87
N VAL A 166 8.88 3.12 1.40
CA VAL A 166 7.70 3.46 2.22
C VAL A 166 6.73 2.30 2.25
N VAL A 167 6.28 1.94 3.45
CA VAL A 167 5.23 0.95 3.66
C VAL A 167 4.10 1.57 4.48
N THR A 168 2.89 1.63 3.93
CA THR A 168 1.68 1.95 4.67
C THR A 168 0.98 0.64 5.05
N ILE A 169 0.52 0.53 6.29
CA ILE A 169 -0.22 -0.63 6.80
C ILE A 169 -1.53 -0.12 7.38
N THR A 170 -2.65 -0.58 6.85
CA THR A 170 -3.97 -0.13 7.31
C THR A 170 -4.77 -1.29 7.88
N ILE A 171 -4.92 -1.31 9.21
CA ILE A 171 -5.83 -2.22 9.90
C ILE A 171 -7.22 -1.59 9.86
N ARG A 172 -8.02 -2.00 8.87
CA ARG A 172 -9.40 -1.52 8.67
C ARG A 172 -10.29 -1.92 9.86
N TYR A 173 -11.40 -1.20 10.05
CA TYR A 173 -12.36 -1.55 11.10
C TYR A 173 -12.79 -3.03 11.08
N ALA A 174 -13.06 -3.56 9.89
CA ALA A 174 -13.47 -4.96 9.74
C ALA A 174 -12.29 -5.94 9.82
N ASP A 175 -11.03 -5.51 9.98
CA ASP A 175 -9.86 -6.39 9.99
C ASP A 175 -9.33 -6.71 11.40
N TRP A 176 -9.93 -6.09 12.41
CA TRP A 176 -9.67 -6.40 13.82
C TRP A 176 -10.18 -7.78 14.22
N TRP A 177 -9.59 -8.34 15.27
CA TRP A 177 -10.02 -9.60 15.85
C TRP A 177 -11.48 -9.55 16.32
N TYR A 178 -12.30 -10.46 15.81
CA TYR A 178 -13.69 -10.64 16.23
C TYR A 178 -14.53 -9.35 16.21
N TRP A 179 -14.24 -8.44 15.27
CA TRP A 179 -14.94 -7.16 15.11
C TRP A 179 -16.46 -7.37 14.93
N GLU A 180 -16.86 -8.49 14.32
CA GLU A 180 -18.25 -8.92 14.12
C GLU A 180 -19.03 -9.01 15.44
N ASN A 181 -18.33 -9.35 16.52
CA ASN A 181 -18.90 -9.54 17.86
C ASN A 181 -18.70 -8.31 18.75
N ASN A 182 -18.31 -7.18 18.16
CA ASN A 182 -17.96 -5.95 18.87
C ASN A 182 -16.90 -6.16 19.97
N ARG A 183 -16.01 -7.14 19.87
CA ARG A 183 -14.96 -7.40 20.89
C ARG A 183 -13.99 -6.24 21.05
N LYS A 184 -13.42 -6.10 22.25
CA LYS A 184 -12.42 -5.07 22.56
C LYS A 184 -11.30 -5.07 21.51
N LEU A 185 -10.83 -3.89 21.12
CA LEU A 185 -9.67 -3.78 20.23
C LEU A 185 -8.43 -4.36 20.91
N GLU A 186 -7.76 -5.28 20.24
CA GLU A 186 -6.57 -5.96 20.76
C GLU A 186 -5.57 -6.22 19.63
N LEU A 187 -4.29 -5.98 19.93
CA LEU A 187 -3.17 -6.19 19.00
C LEU A 187 -2.45 -7.53 19.26
N MET A 188 -3.17 -8.57 19.72
CA MET A 188 -2.61 -9.84 20.24
C MET A 188 -1.43 -10.42 19.44
N ASN A 189 -1.43 -10.24 18.11
CA ASN A 189 -0.44 -10.78 17.18
C ASN A 189 0.29 -9.71 16.35
N LEU A 190 0.12 -8.42 16.64
CA LEU A 190 0.88 -7.34 15.98
C LEU A 190 2.30 -7.25 16.58
N ARG A 191 3.00 -8.38 16.63
CA ARG A 191 4.28 -8.53 17.32
C ARG A 191 5.40 -8.16 16.36
N THR A 192 5.87 -6.92 16.48
CA THR A 192 6.89 -6.30 15.61
C THR A 192 8.16 -7.13 15.48
N HIS A 193 8.57 -7.84 16.54
CA HIS A 193 9.78 -8.67 16.59
C HIS A 193 9.76 -9.91 15.68
N THR A 194 8.62 -10.26 15.08
CA THR A 194 8.54 -11.37 14.13
C THR A 194 8.67 -10.92 12.67
N ILE A 195 8.63 -9.62 12.43
CA ILE A 195 8.65 -9.04 11.09
C ILE A 195 9.99 -8.33 10.90
N THR A 196 10.77 -8.82 9.94
CA THR A 196 11.97 -8.14 9.46
C THR A 196 11.67 -7.51 8.10
N TRP A 197 11.89 -6.21 7.99
CA TRP A 197 11.73 -5.47 6.73
C TRP A 197 13.04 -5.43 5.95
N PRO A 198 12.99 -5.28 4.61
CA PRO A 198 14.17 -4.99 3.81
C PRO A 198 14.91 -3.74 4.32
N ASP A 199 16.23 -3.71 4.14
CA ASP A 199 17.09 -2.56 4.46
C ASP A 199 16.64 -1.26 3.80
N SER A 200 16.01 -1.37 2.62
CA SER A 200 15.50 -0.24 1.85
C SER A 200 14.32 0.47 2.49
N VAL A 201 13.62 -0.14 3.45
CA VAL A 201 12.45 0.47 4.10
C VAL A 201 12.93 1.55 5.08
N GLU A 202 12.52 2.78 4.82
CA GLU A 202 12.88 3.98 5.58
C GLU A 202 11.69 4.61 6.30
N LYS A 203 10.46 4.22 5.93
CA LYS A 203 9.25 4.71 6.58
C LYS A 203 8.18 3.63 6.63
N ILE A 204 7.63 3.41 7.82
CA ILE A 204 6.38 2.68 8.00
C ILE A 204 5.32 3.64 8.54
N VAL A 205 4.14 3.65 7.93
CA VAL A 205 2.96 4.32 8.48
C VAL A 205 1.94 3.25 8.82
N MET A 206 1.52 3.17 10.08
CA MET A 206 0.45 2.26 10.49
C MET A 206 -0.81 3.03 10.82
N GLU A 207 -1.87 2.76 10.05
CA GLU A 207 -3.20 3.30 10.25
C GLU A 207 -4.07 2.29 11.00
N PHE A 208 -4.63 2.73 12.12
CA PHE A 208 -5.57 1.99 12.95
C PHE A 208 -6.95 2.60 12.77
N GLU A 209 -7.81 1.90 12.05
CA GLU A 209 -9.16 2.35 11.73
C GLU A 209 -10.19 1.61 12.58
N THR A 210 -11.12 2.35 13.19
CA THR A 210 -12.25 1.77 13.93
C THR A 210 -13.45 2.71 13.93
N ARG A 211 -14.57 2.25 14.48
CA ARG A 211 -15.77 3.08 14.65
C ARG A 211 -15.56 4.11 15.77
N GLU A 212 -16.20 5.26 15.64
CA GLU A 212 -16.17 6.34 16.63
C GLU A 212 -16.52 5.87 18.05
N GLY A 213 -17.48 4.95 18.18
CA GLY A 213 -17.86 4.36 19.47
C GLY A 213 -16.73 3.61 20.21
N LYS A 214 -15.63 3.29 19.52
CA LYS A 214 -14.43 2.63 20.08
C LYS A 214 -13.21 3.54 20.17
N ARG A 215 -13.36 4.85 19.94
CA ARG A 215 -12.28 5.84 20.03
C ARG A 215 -11.42 5.67 21.28
N LYS A 216 -12.03 5.55 22.46
CA LYS A 216 -11.30 5.42 23.73
C LYS A 216 -10.46 4.14 23.81
N GLU A 217 -10.94 3.04 23.25
CA GLU A 217 -10.15 1.79 23.17
C GLU A 217 -8.95 1.98 22.23
N LEU A 218 -9.16 2.64 21.09
CA LEU A 218 -8.08 2.96 20.17
C LEU A 218 -7.06 3.92 20.79
N GLU A 219 -7.50 4.96 21.48
CA GLU A 219 -6.62 5.88 22.21
C GLU A 219 -5.78 5.18 23.27
N HIS A 220 -6.36 4.20 23.97
CA HIS A 220 -5.63 3.38 24.92
C HIS A 220 -4.53 2.56 24.23
N ILE A 221 -4.83 1.90 23.10
CA ILE A 221 -3.84 1.17 22.30
C ILE A 221 -2.70 2.09 21.84
N ILE A 222 -3.05 3.26 21.28
CA ILE A 222 -2.04 4.23 20.82
C ILE A 222 -1.18 4.68 22.00
N LYS A 223 -1.78 4.92 23.17
CA LYS A 223 -1.03 5.27 24.37
C LYS A 223 -0.08 4.15 24.79
N GLU A 224 -0.53 2.89 24.82
CA GLU A 224 0.33 1.74 25.13
C GLU A 224 1.54 1.64 24.17
N ILE A 225 1.32 1.88 22.88
CA ILE A 225 2.38 1.91 21.88
C ILE A 225 3.39 3.03 22.17
N MET A 226 2.89 4.23 22.49
CA MET A 226 3.73 5.40 22.75
C MET A 226 4.48 5.31 24.09
N ASP A 227 3.89 4.66 25.09
CA ASP A 227 4.46 4.47 26.44
C ASP A 227 5.58 3.41 26.43
N ASP A 228 5.56 2.43 25.51
CA ASP A 228 6.61 1.40 25.33
C ASP A 228 7.21 1.39 23.91
N PRO A 229 7.94 2.44 23.48
CA PRO A 229 8.48 2.50 22.12
C PRO A 229 9.49 1.39 21.81
N ALA A 230 10.16 0.84 22.83
CA ALA A 230 11.12 -0.24 22.66
C ALA A 230 10.43 -1.54 22.27
N GLY A 231 9.26 -1.84 22.86
CA GLY A 231 8.42 -2.99 22.48
C GLY A 231 7.82 -2.91 21.08
N TRP A 232 7.87 -1.74 20.45
CA TRP A 232 7.26 -1.44 19.15
C TRP A 232 8.28 -1.10 18.05
N GLN A 233 9.55 -1.47 18.21
CA GLN A 233 10.54 -1.35 17.15
C GLN A 233 10.37 -2.46 16.09
N TYR A 234 10.60 -2.12 14.82
CA TYR A 234 10.62 -3.09 13.73
C TYR A 234 12.04 -3.34 13.26
N SER A 235 12.42 -4.61 13.14
CA SER A 235 13.73 -5.00 12.63
C SER A 235 13.84 -4.70 11.13
N ARG A 236 15.05 -4.34 10.71
CA ARG A 236 15.42 -4.26 9.29
C ARG A 236 16.58 -5.18 9.00
N GLU A 237 16.64 -5.67 7.76
CA GLU A 237 17.78 -6.44 7.27
C GLU A 237 19.02 -5.55 7.31
N ASN A 238 20.14 -6.09 7.81
CA ASN A 238 21.49 -5.51 7.74
C ASN A 238 21.66 -4.07 8.30
N THR A 239 20.66 -3.50 8.97
CA THR A 239 20.63 -2.10 9.40
C THR A 239 19.89 -1.94 10.74
N GLY A 240 20.01 -0.76 11.35
CA GLY A 240 19.32 -0.45 12.60
C GLY A 240 17.78 -0.50 12.48
N PRO A 241 17.05 -0.68 13.59
CA PRO A 241 15.60 -0.82 13.58
C PRO A 241 14.87 0.46 13.13
N LEU A 242 13.60 0.31 12.81
CA LEU A 242 12.65 1.42 12.70
C LEU A 242 12.02 1.67 14.07
N CYS A 243 12.11 2.90 14.54
CA CYS A 243 11.58 3.37 15.81
C CYS A 243 10.39 4.30 15.57
N ILE A 244 9.49 4.39 16.55
CA ILE A 244 8.36 5.34 16.49
C ILE A 244 8.90 6.77 16.36
N ASP A 245 8.42 7.48 15.34
CA ASP A 245 8.67 8.90 15.16
C ASP A 245 7.73 9.70 16.06
N ARG A 246 8.27 10.12 17.21
CA ARG A 246 7.52 10.90 18.21
C ARG A 246 7.34 12.36 17.78
N ASP A 247 8.19 12.88 16.89
CA ASP A 247 8.13 14.25 16.41
C ASP A 247 6.99 14.43 15.40
N GLU A 248 6.80 13.44 14.51
CA GLU A 248 5.65 13.41 13.59
C GLU A 248 4.32 13.22 14.35
N GLY A 249 4.37 12.61 15.54
CA GLY A 249 3.23 12.46 16.44
C GLY A 249 2.12 11.54 15.91
N VAL A 250 0.97 11.58 16.58
CA VAL A 250 -0.22 10.81 16.16
C VAL A 250 -1.04 11.66 15.21
N LYS A 251 -1.18 11.21 13.96
CA LYS A 251 -2.12 11.82 13.01
C LYS A 251 -3.50 11.22 13.20
N GLU A 252 -4.53 12.03 13.11
CA GLU A 252 -5.91 11.58 13.22
C GLU A 252 -6.76 12.18 12.12
N TRP A 253 -7.68 11.37 11.59
CA TRP A 253 -8.72 11.83 10.69
C TRP A 253 -9.95 10.92 10.82
N ASN A 254 -11.08 11.38 10.27
CA ASN A 254 -12.37 10.72 10.39
C ASN A 254 -13.03 10.59 9.02
N TRP A 255 -13.88 9.58 8.86
CA TRP A 255 -14.69 9.41 7.66
C TRP A 255 -15.96 8.61 7.94
N ASP A 256 -16.93 8.70 7.03
CA ASP A 256 -18.21 7.98 7.17
C ASP A 256 -18.15 6.63 6.45
N GLY A 257 -18.02 5.57 7.24
CA GLY A 257 -18.01 4.19 6.77
C GLY A 257 -19.41 3.60 6.56
N PRO A 258 -19.49 2.42 5.91
CA PRO A 258 -20.75 1.70 5.74
C PRO A 258 -21.22 1.08 7.06
N THR A 259 -22.53 0.84 7.19
CA THR A 259 -23.15 0.06 8.29
C THR A 259 -23.43 -1.38 7.91
N THR A 260 -23.39 -1.71 6.62
CA THR A 260 -23.48 -3.09 6.10
C THR A 260 -22.16 -3.51 5.48
N PHE A 261 -21.93 -4.81 5.42
CA PHE A 261 -20.77 -5.39 4.76
C PHE A 261 -21.16 -6.52 3.82
N GLY A 262 -20.56 -6.52 2.62
CA GLY A 262 -20.76 -7.54 1.61
C GLY A 262 -22.19 -7.56 1.04
N GLY A 263 -22.79 -6.40 0.82
CA GLY A 263 -24.14 -6.27 0.24
C GLY A 263 -25.25 -6.18 1.29
N THR A 264 -25.18 -6.99 2.35
CA THR A 264 -26.37 -7.25 3.18
C THR A 264 -26.09 -7.47 4.66
N THR A 265 -24.84 -7.64 5.07
CA THR A 265 -24.54 -8.07 6.46
C THR A 265 -24.48 -6.86 7.38
N SER A 266 -25.48 -6.69 8.24
CA SER A 266 -25.45 -5.75 9.36
C SER A 266 -25.13 -6.48 10.67
N TYR A 267 -24.63 -5.74 11.66
CA TYR A 267 -24.25 -6.26 12.97
C TYR A 267 -24.96 -5.46 14.06
N PRO A 268 -25.30 -6.06 15.22
CA PRO A 268 -26.09 -5.41 16.25
C PRO A 268 -25.54 -4.05 16.73
N HIS A 269 -24.23 -3.85 16.63
CA HIS A 269 -23.55 -2.63 17.07
C HIS A 269 -23.41 -1.53 16.00
N HIS A 270 -23.96 -1.70 14.79
CA HIS A 270 -23.85 -0.69 13.70
C HIS A 270 -24.94 0.39 13.74
N GLY A 271 -26.03 0.15 14.47
CA GLY A 271 -27.19 1.05 14.50
C GLY A 271 -27.95 1.07 13.16
N ASP A 272 -28.95 1.95 13.05
CA ASP A 272 -29.91 1.96 11.94
C ASP A 272 -29.61 3.00 10.85
N LYS A 273 -28.44 3.65 10.89
CA LYS A 273 -28.06 4.69 9.92
C LYS A 273 -27.46 4.07 8.65
N ASP A 274 -27.47 4.81 7.54
CA ASP A 274 -26.81 4.43 6.28
C ASP A 274 -25.28 4.60 6.29
N SER A 275 -24.76 5.20 7.36
CA SER A 275 -23.33 5.36 7.61
C SER A 275 -23.01 5.35 9.10
N MET A 276 -21.77 5.04 9.41
CA MET A 276 -21.22 5.15 10.74
C MET A 276 -19.88 5.86 10.73
N ALA A 277 -19.69 6.79 11.66
CA ALA A 277 -18.45 7.56 11.77
C ALA A 277 -17.30 6.64 12.19
N TYR A 278 -16.20 6.72 11.45
CA TYR A 278 -14.94 6.04 11.70
C TYR A 278 -13.89 7.06 12.12
N VAL A 279 -12.99 6.61 12.97
CA VAL A 279 -11.77 7.32 13.36
C VAL A 279 -10.58 6.49 12.92
N VAL A 280 -9.60 7.17 12.33
CA VAL A 280 -8.30 6.61 11.96
C VAL A 280 -7.23 7.34 12.73
N LYS A 281 -6.39 6.60 13.45
CA LYS A 281 -5.15 7.13 14.02
C LYS A 281 -3.96 6.51 13.31
N ALA A 282 -3.00 7.33 12.91
CA ALA A 282 -1.81 6.90 12.21
C ALA A 282 -0.55 7.21 13.03
N LEU A 283 0.32 6.21 13.14
CA LEU A 283 1.65 6.31 13.73
C LEU A 283 2.70 6.10 12.65
N THR A 284 3.84 6.75 12.80
CA THR A 284 4.97 6.64 11.87
C THR A 284 6.17 6.01 12.56
N TRP A 285 6.89 5.16 11.84
CA TRP A 285 8.20 4.65 12.22
C TRP A 285 9.24 5.03 11.18
N LYS A 286 10.43 5.42 11.64
CA LYS A 286 11.59 5.81 10.82
C LYS A 286 12.87 5.22 11.43
N PRO A 287 13.98 5.14 10.67
CA PRO A 287 15.28 4.85 11.23
C PRO A 287 15.54 5.73 12.45
N ALA A 288 16.15 5.17 13.49
CA ALA A 288 16.71 6.01 14.54
C ALA A 288 17.67 7.05 13.91
N PRO A 289 17.70 8.29 14.41
CA PRO A 289 18.73 9.24 14.03
C PRO A 289 20.09 8.56 14.22
N VAL A 290 20.98 8.68 13.23
CA VAL A 290 22.38 8.34 13.46
C VAL A 290 22.86 9.37 14.48
N GLU A 291 23.24 8.94 15.68
CA GLU A 291 24.00 9.79 16.58
C GLU A 291 25.29 10.11 15.80
N GLU A 292 25.45 11.37 15.40
CA GLU A 292 26.74 11.85 14.93
C GLU A 292 27.67 11.67 16.14
N ASP A 293 28.59 10.71 16.07
CA ASP A 293 29.70 10.66 17.01
C ASP A 293 30.38 12.03 16.89
N ASP A 294 30.22 12.85 17.93
CA ASP A 294 31.07 14.01 18.15
C ASP A 294 32.50 13.46 18.28
N ASP A 295 33.18 13.32 17.14
CA ASP A 295 34.64 13.20 17.06
C ASP A 295 35.23 14.54 17.54
N ASP A 296 35.14 14.75 18.85
CA ASP A 296 35.80 15.83 19.58
C ASP A 296 37.30 15.50 19.69
N ASN A 297 38.03 16.03 18.71
CA ASN A 297 39.33 16.72 18.77
C ASN A 297 40.43 16.19 19.72
#